data_AF-A0A1W9LSY6-F1
#
_entry.id   AF-A0A1W9LSY6-F1
#
_cell.length_a   1.000
_cell.length_b   1.000
_cell.length_c   1.000
_cell.angle_alpha   90.00
_cell.angle_beta   90.00
_cell.angle_gamma   90.00
#
_symmetry.space_group_name_H-M   'P 1'
#
loop_
_entity.id
_entity.type
_entity.pdbx_description
1 polymer ?
#
loop_
_entity_poly.entity_id
_entity_poly.type
_entity_poly.pdbx_seq_one_letter_code
_entity_poly.pdbx_strand_id
1 'polypeptide(L)'
;MSFKDNLLKKIQINDLAARVIASIGPADSGKKTDKQAMQELLNMSSYKFHKERDLDLYISDNAAKHKILVSDNELAIYNSTPQDVCLRKSPTVKEMLNVFKVIKILNDSDVVVCKKEASVKIIEEDCIRGLDLSFDKADIKEIGIDGAASLESGYAKGVIESLSLFAELLGYVSAPKAFQISDNHIIGAVLKKENNMIFGPVILYNRIHNALRRVENQISSADKEKIEFLHKTASGKEKASQEGVEVFAALRESVFASMSSE
;
A
#
# COMPACT_ATOMS: atom_id res chain seq x y z
N MET A 1 -16.76 9.29 7.98
CA MET A 1 -16.09 7.97 8.07
C MET A 1 -15.39 7.95 9.41
N SER A 2 -15.39 6.80 10.08
CA SER A 2 -14.62 6.66 11.33
C SER A 2 -13.12 6.72 11.02
N PHE A 3 -12.28 6.90 12.04
CA PHE A 3 -10.83 6.76 11.89
C PHE A 3 -10.46 5.40 11.31
N LYS A 4 -11.08 4.32 11.84
CA LYS A 4 -10.89 2.95 11.35
C LYS A 4 -11.16 2.84 9.84
N ASP A 5 -12.27 3.39 9.36
CA ASP A 5 -12.62 3.38 7.93
C ASP A 5 -11.57 4.12 7.08
N ASN A 6 -11.10 5.28 7.55
CA ASN A 6 -10.08 6.07 6.84
C ASN A 6 -8.73 5.34 6.83
N LEU A 7 -8.35 4.69 7.93
CA LEU A 7 -7.11 3.93 8.00
C LEU A 7 -7.15 2.68 7.10
N LEU A 8 -8.28 1.97 7.05
CA LEU A 8 -8.49 0.87 6.10
C LEU A 8 -8.37 1.35 4.64
N LYS A 9 -8.94 2.52 4.33
CA LYS A 9 -8.80 3.14 3.00
C LYS A 9 -7.36 3.48 2.67
N LYS A 10 -6.60 4.03 3.63
CA LYS A 10 -5.16 4.30 3.44
C LYS A 10 -4.40 3.02 3.09
N ILE A 11 -4.61 1.95 3.84
CA ILE A 11 -3.98 0.65 3.58
C ILE A 11 -4.35 0.15 2.18
N GLN A 12 -5.62 0.23 1.80
CA GLN A 12 -6.08 -0.16 0.46
C GLN A 12 -5.43 0.66 -0.66
N ILE A 13 -5.30 1.98 -0.46
CA ILE A 13 -4.63 2.88 -1.41
C ILE A 13 -3.16 2.47 -1.59
N ASN A 14 -2.44 2.24 -0.48
CA ASN A 14 -1.04 1.82 -0.51
C ASN A 14 -0.86 0.48 -1.23
N ASP A 15 -1.73 -0.50 -0.94
CA ASP A 15 -1.69 -1.83 -1.57
C ASP A 15 -1.92 -1.76 -3.08
N LEU A 16 -2.91 -0.96 -3.50
CA LEU A 16 -3.19 -0.73 -4.92
C LEU A 16 -2.01 -0.03 -5.62
N ALA A 17 -1.46 1.01 -5.01
CA ALA A 17 -0.30 1.73 -5.53
C ALA A 17 0.91 0.81 -5.68
N ALA A 18 1.26 0.05 -4.62
CA ALA A 18 2.35 -0.91 -4.64
C ALA A 18 2.17 -2.00 -5.72
N ARG A 19 0.94 -2.51 -5.89
CA ARG A 19 0.61 -3.49 -6.93
C ARG A 19 0.79 -2.91 -8.33
N VAL A 20 0.33 -1.69 -8.57
CA VAL A 20 0.55 -1.01 -9.85
C VAL A 20 2.04 -0.82 -10.09
N ILE A 21 2.78 -0.27 -9.13
CA ILE A 21 4.23 -0.02 -9.25
C ILE A 21 4.99 -1.32 -9.56
N ALA A 22 4.70 -2.41 -8.85
CA ALA A 22 5.33 -3.71 -9.08
C ALA A 22 5.01 -4.32 -10.47
N SER A 23 3.89 -3.91 -11.08
CA SER A 23 3.51 -4.34 -12.43
C SER A 23 4.16 -3.53 -13.55
N ILE A 24 4.72 -2.35 -13.24
CA ILE A 24 5.41 -1.51 -14.22
C ILE A 24 6.70 -2.21 -14.63
N GLY A 25 6.74 -2.69 -15.87
CA GLY A 25 7.93 -3.32 -16.43
C GLY A 25 9.05 -2.32 -16.74
N PRO A 26 10.31 -2.79 -16.81
CA PRO A 26 11.38 -2.03 -17.45
C PRO A 26 11.00 -1.72 -18.90
N ALA A 27 11.60 -0.66 -19.46
CA ALA A 27 11.42 -0.32 -20.89
C ALA A 27 11.65 -1.58 -21.75
N ASP A 28 10.80 -1.78 -22.76
CA ASP A 28 10.86 -2.91 -23.72
C ASP A 28 10.56 -4.32 -23.17
N SER A 29 10.20 -4.47 -21.89
CA SER A 29 9.87 -5.79 -21.33
C SER A 29 8.55 -6.41 -21.80
N GLY A 30 7.72 -5.65 -22.53
CA GLY A 30 6.37 -6.05 -22.96
C GLY A 30 5.37 -6.27 -21.81
N LYS A 31 5.78 -6.10 -20.55
CA LYS A 31 4.91 -6.22 -19.38
C LYS A 31 3.87 -5.10 -19.39
N LYS A 32 2.61 -5.49 -19.27
CA LYS A 32 1.48 -4.57 -19.15
C LYS A 32 1.31 -4.18 -17.69
N THR A 33 1.15 -2.88 -17.46
CA THR A 33 0.78 -2.34 -16.15
C THR A 33 -0.57 -2.91 -15.73
N ASP A 34 -0.76 -3.15 -14.43
CA ASP A 34 -2.03 -3.62 -13.85
C ASP A 34 -3.09 -2.52 -13.95
N LYS A 35 -3.78 -2.50 -15.10
CA LYS A 35 -4.80 -1.51 -15.41
C LYS A 35 -5.99 -1.57 -14.46
N GLN A 36 -6.33 -2.76 -13.95
CA GLN A 36 -7.43 -2.90 -13.02
C GLN A 36 -7.09 -2.24 -11.67
N ALA A 37 -5.92 -2.56 -11.11
CA ALA A 37 -5.47 -1.92 -9.87
C ALA A 37 -5.34 -0.40 -10.02
N MET A 38 -4.85 0.07 -11.18
CA MET A 38 -4.76 1.51 -11.46
C MET A 38 -6.15 2.16 -11.54
N GLN A 39 -7.12 1.50 -12.17
CA GLN A 39 -8.49 2.00 -12.26
C GLN A 39 -9.17 2.05 -10.89
N GLU A 40 -8.98 1.03 -10.05
CA GLU A 40 -9.46 1.02 -8.67
C GLU A 40 -8.87 2.17 -7.85
N LEU A 41 -7.56 2.42 -7.98
CA LEU A 41 -6.89 3.56 -7.34
C LEU A 41 -7.45 4.91 -7.81
N LEU A 42 -7.67 5.06 -9.12
CA LEU A 42 -8.24 6.28 -9.71
C LEU A 42 -9.68 6.53 -9.29
N ASN A 43 -10.48 5.47 -9.11
CA ASN A 43 -11.85 5.59 -8.61
C ASN A 43 -11.92 6.11 -7.16
N MET A 44 -10.84 5.94 -6.39
CA MET A 44 -10.71 6.51 -5.04
C MET A 44 -10.15 7.94 -5.04
N SER A 45 -9.64 8.40 -6.19
CA SER A 45 -9.01 9.71 -6.35
C SER A 45 -10.03 10.79 -6.79
N SER A 46 -9.56 12.04 -6.87
CA SER A 46 -10.31 13.15 -7.45
C SER A 46 -10.24 13.21 -8.99
N TYR A 47 -9.52 12.28 -9.64
CA TYR A 47 -9.42 12.27 -11.09
C TYR A 47 -10.71 11.75 -11.73
N LYS A 48 -11.17 12.44 -12.77
CA LYS A 48 -12.37 12.08 -13.53
C LYS A 48 -11.98 11.43 -14.84
N PHE A 49 -12.63 10.31 -15.15
CA PHE A 49 -12.46 9.64 -16.43
C PHE A 49 -12.98 10.53 -17.57
N HIS A 50 -12.17 10.66 -18.61
CA HIS A 50 -12.49 11.38 -19.83
C HIS A 50 -11.96 10.58 -21.02
N LYS A 51 -12.85 10.26 -21.97
CA LYS A 51 -12.45 9.58 -23.20
C LYS A 51 -12.29 10.60 -24.32
N GLU A 52 -11.11 10.63 -24.93
CA GLU A 52 -10.80 11.52 -26.04
C GLU A 52 -10.08 10.73 -27.14
N ARG A 53 -10.64 10.73 -28.36
CA ARG A 53 -10.19 9.87 -29.46
C ARG A 53 -10.16 8.39 -29.02
N ASP A 54 -9.00 7.74 -29.13
CA ASP A 54 -8.68 6.38 -28.70
C ASP A 54 -7.96 6.32 -27.34
N LEU A 55 -7.82 7.47 -26.64
CA LEU A 55 -7.16 7.56 -25.35
C LEU A 55 -8.17 7.59 -24.20
N ASP A 56 -7.88 6.80 -23.18
CA ASP A 56 -8.52 6.85 -21.88
C ASP A 56 -7.71 7.80 -20.99
N LEU A 57 -8.28 8.96 -20.67
CA LEU A 57 -7.66 10.01 -19.87
C LEU A 57 -8.32 10.12 -18.51
N TYR A 58 -7.55 10.57 -17.54
CA TYR A 58 -8.02 10.89 -16.19
C TYR A 58 -7.59 12.30 -15.85
N ILE A 59 -8.54 13.19 -15.60
CA ILE A 59 -8.30 14.62 -15.42
C ILE A 59 -8.53 14.99 -13.96
N SER A 60 -7.55 15.64 -13.32
CA SER A 60 -7.70 16.12 -11.96
C SER A 60 -8.72 17.26 -11.87
N ASP A 61 -9.62 17.21 -10.88
CA ASP A 61 -10.63 18.26 -10.62
C ASP A 61 -10.02 19.55 -10.01
N ASN A 62 -8.69 19.61 -9.86
CA ASN A 62 -8.01 20.76 -9.27
C ASN A 62 -7.71 21.83 -10.34
N ALA A 63 -8.49 22.90 -10.33
CA ALA A 63 -8.40 24.02 -11.28
C ALA A 63 -7.01 24.69 -11.37
N ALA A 64 -6.16 24.55 -10.35
CA ALA A 64 -4.83 25.18 -10.33
C ALA A 64 -3.79 24.45 -11.20
N LYS A 65 -3.98 23.16 -11.51
CA LYS A 65 -3.06 22.36 -12.33
C LYS A 65 -3.89 21.37 -13.14
N HIS A 66 -4.02 21.56 -14.44
CA HIS A 66 -4.71 20.61 -15.32
C HIS A 66 -3.84 19.36 -15.50
N LYS A 67 -3.76 18.52 -14.46
CA LYS A 67 -3.04 17.25 -14.52
C LYS A 67 -3.91 16.24 -15.25
N ILE A 68 -3.37 15.70 -16.34
CA ILE A 68 -4.03 14.70 -17.16
C ILE A 68 -3.16 13.44 -17.12
N LEU A 69 -3.66 12.38 -16.50
CA LEU A 69 -3.06 11.06 -16.57
C LEU A 69 -3.57 10.33 -17.82
N VAL A 70 -2.67 9.72 -18.58
CA VAL A 70 -3.00 8.80 -19.67
C VAL A 70 -3.01 7.36 -19.15
N SER A 71 -4.09 6.62 -19.41
CA SER A 71 -4.25 5.21 -19.02
C SER A 71 -3.54 4.23 -19.97
N ASP A 72 -2.24 4.45 -20.18
CA ASP A 72 -1.35 3.58 -20.95
C ASP A 72 -0.31 2.91 -20.03
N ASN A 73 0.63 2.17 -20.61
CA ASN A 73 1.68 1.50 -19.83
C ASN A 73 2.70 2.48 -19.24
N GLU A 74 2.82 3.69 -19.77
CA GLU A 74 3.73 4.71 -19.26
C GLU A 74 3.12 5.47 -18.06
N LEU A 75 1.79 5.47 -17.93
CA LEU A 75 1.07 6.21 -16.91
C LEU A 75 1.52 7.68 -16.86
N ALA A 76 1.72 8.30 -18.02
CA ALA A 76 2.25 9.66 -18.07
C ALA A 76 1.23 10.69 -17.54
N ILE A 77 1.69 11.60 -16.68
CA ILE A 77 0.93 12.76 -16.23
C ILE A 77 1.41 14.00 -17.00
N TYR A 78 0.49 14.67 -17.67
CA TYR A 78 0.70 15.90 -18.42
C TYR A 78 0.12 17.09 -17.67
N ASN A 79 0.74 18.26 -17.82
CA ASN A 79 0.18 19.55 -17.44
C ASN A 79 -0.18 20.31 -18.72
N SER A 80 -1.32 19.94 -19.33
CA SER A 80 -1.77 20.47 -20.61
C SER A 80 -3.29 20.26 -20.77
N THR A 81 -3.80 20.34 -22.01
CA THR A 81 -5.21 20.06 -22.33
C THR A 81 -5.40 18.65 -22.91
N PRO A 82 -6.60 18.05 -22.84
CA PRO A 82 -6.87 16.75 -23.43
C PRO A 82 -6.54 16.69 -24.93
N GLN A 83 -6.78 17.79 -25.66
CA GLN A 83 -6.50 17.88 -27.09
C GLN A 83 -5.00 17.90 -27.39
N ASP A 84 -4.19 18.59 -26.57
CA ASP A 84 -2.74 18.60 -26.74
C ASP A 84 -2.12 17.24 -26.39
N VAL A 85 -2.64 16.56 -25.36
CA VAL A 85 -2.25 15.18 -25.03
C VAL A 85 -2.59 14.23 -26.19
N CYS A 86 -3.79 14.35 -26.76
CA CYS A 86 -4.21 13.56 -27.92
C CYS A 86 -3.36 13.82 -29.16
N LEU A 87 -2.99 15.07 -29.42
CA LEU A 87 -2.08 15.40 -30.51
C LEU A 87 -0.77 14.61 -30.38
N ARG A 88 -0.22 14.49 -29.17
CA ARG A 88 1.08 13.85 -28.93
C ARG A 88 1.02 12.33 -28.91
N LYS A 89 -0.01 11.74 -28.32
CA LYS A 89 -0.11 10.27 -28.13
C LYS A 89 -0.94 9.55 -29.19
N SER A 90 -1.86 10.26 -29.85
CA SER A 90 -2.67 9.73 -30.96
C SER A 90 -2.92 10.78 -32.04
N PRO A 91 -1.86 11.19 -32.77
CA PRO A 91 -1.97 12.14 -33.86
C PRO A 91 -2.73 11.54 -35.05
N THR A 92 -3.56 12.36 -35.69
CA THR A 92 -4.16 12.02 -36.98
C THR A 92 -3.16 12.19 -38.12
N VAL A 93 -3.40 11.53 -39.26
CA VAL A 93 -2.54 11.63 -40.46
C VAL A 93 -2.33 13.10 -40.89
N LYS A 94 -3.39 13.93 -40.84
CA LYS A 94 -3.28 15.36 -41.18
C LYS A 94 -2.36 16.13 -40.21
N GLU A 95 -2.34 15.75 -38.94
CA GLU A 95 -1.47 16.36 -37.94
C GLU A 95 -0.01 15.94 -38.13
N MET A 96 0.23 14.69 -38.54
CA MET A 96 1.58 14.17 -38.86
C MET A 96 2.19 14.79 -40.12
N LEU A 97 1.40 15.37 -41.02
CA LEU A 97 1.89 16.06 -42.23
C LEU A 97 2.23 17.53 -42.00
N ASN A 98 1.91 18.08 -40.83
CA ASN A 98 2.21 19.47 -40.48
C ASN A 98 3.51 19.55 -39.67
N VAL A 99 4.56 20.14 -40.24
CA VAL A 99 5.91 20.21 -39.65
C VAL A 99 5.91 20.77 -38.22
N PHE A 100 5.13 21.82 -37.93
CA PHE A 100 5.06 22.41 -36.59
C PHE A 100 4.41 21.47 -35.57
N LYS A 101 3.39 20.71 -35.99
CA LYS A 101 2.72 19.73 -35.12
C LYS A 101 3.62 18.51 -34.88
N VAL A 102 4.35 18.04 -35.88
CA VAL A 102 5.31 16.93 -35.75
C VAL A 102 6.37 17.23 -34.68
N ILE A 103 6.90 18.46 -34.64
CA ILE A 103 7.86 18.85 -33.59
C ILE A 103 7.26 18.68 -32.19
N LYS A 104 6.00 19.06 -31.98
CA LYS A 104 5.28 18.85 -30.70
C LYS A 104 5.00 17.38 -30.39
N ILE A 105 4.68 16.58 -31.41
CA ILE A 105 4.43 15.13 -31.26
C ILE A 105 5.70 14.43 -30.78
N LEU A 106 6.86 14.83 -31.31
CA LEU A 106 8.15 14.20 -31.01
C LEU A 106 8.77 14.63 -29.69
N ASN A 107 8.41 15.81 -29.16
CA ASN A 107 8.96 16.32 -27.91
C ASN A 107 7.84 16.71 -26.95
N ASP A 108 7.65 15.91 -25.90
CA ASP A 108 6.65 16.09 -24.85
C ASP A 108 7.23 16.63 -23.52
N SER A 109 8.53 16.96 -23.50
CA SER A 109 9.25 17.37 -22.28
C SER A 109 8.74 18.69 -21.67
N ASP A 110 8.08 19.52 -22.48
CA ASP A 110 7.48 20.79 -22.07
C ASP A 110 6.19 20.62 -21.27
N VAL A 111 5.49 19.49 -21.44
CA VAL A 111 4.17 19.24 -20.87
C VAL A 111 4.11 18.02 -19.95
N VAL A 112 5.02 17.06 -20.09
CA VAL A 112 5.08 15.90 -19.20
C VAL A 112 5.61 16.32 -17.83
N VAL A 113 4.84 16.00 -16.79
CA VAL A 113 5.24 16.20 -15.39
C VAL A 113 6.05 15.02 -14.89
N CYS A 114 5.52 13.81 -15.08
CA CYS A 114 6.16 12.57 -14.66
C CYS A 114 5.54 11.36 -15.38
N LYS A 115 6.16 10.19 -15.21
CA LYS A 115 5.73 8.91 -15.79
C LYS A 115 5.93 7.78 -14.76
N LYS A 116 5.29 6.64 -14.99
CA LYS A 116 5.49 5.37 -14.28
C LYS A 116 5.28 5.50 -12.77
N GLU A 117 6.21 4.98 -11.96
CA GLU A 117 6.14 4.97 -10.50
C GLU A 117 5.88 6.35 -9.90
N ALA A 118 6.50 7.40 -10.46
CA ALA A 118 6.30 8.76 -9.99
C ALA A 118 4.84 9.21 -10.14
N SER A 119 4.17 8.83 -11.23
CA SER A 119 2.76 9.13 -11.45
C SER A 119 1.86 8.43 -10.44
N VAL A 120 2.15 7.17 -10.14
CA VAL A 120 1.37 6.38 -9.17
C VAL A 120 1.49 6.99 -7.78
N LYS A 121 2.71 7.37 -7.36
CA LYS A 121 2.96 8.02 -6.07
C LYS A 121 2.22 9.35 -5.91
N ILE A 122 2.17 10.17 -6.97
CA ILE A 122 1.39 11.42 -6.94
C ILE A 122 -0.09 11.14 -6.68
N ILE A 123 -0.65 10.11 -7.32
CA ILE A 123 -2.07 9.76 -7.18
C ILE A 123 -2.34 9.15 -5.80
N GLU A 124 -1.45 8.27 -5.33
CA GLU A 124 -1.46 7.71 -3.97
C GLU A 124 -1.46 8.84 -2.92
N GLU A 125 -0.53 9.79 -3.01
CA GLU A 125 -0.45 10.94 -2.10
C GLU A 125 -1.70 11.83 -2.16
N ASP A 126 -2.23 12.08 -3.37
CA ASP A 126 -3.44 12.87 -3.56
C ASP A 126 -4.66 12.18 -2.91
N CYS A 127 -4.77 10.84 -3.01
CA CYS A 127 -5.81 10.05 -2.35
C CYS A 127 -5.68 10.10 -0.82
N ILE A 128 -4.47 9.88 -0.29
CA ILE A 128 -4.23 9.83 1.16
C ILE A 128 -4.46 11.21 1.80
N ARG A 129 -4.08 12.30 1.11
CA ARG A 129 -4.28 13.68 1.60
C ARG A 129 -5.75 14.03 1.84
N GLY A 130 -6.68 13.34 1.15
CA GLY A 130 -8.12 13.52 1.34
C GLY A 130 -8.69 12.78 2.55
N LEU A 131 -7.90 11.95 3.24
CA LEU A 131 -8.35 11.17 4.40
C LEU A 131 -8.06 11.92 5.71
N ASP A 132 -9.03 11.90 6.62
CA ASP A 132 -8.79 12.30 8.00
C ASP A 132 -8.23 11.10 8.77
N LEU A 133 -6.93 11.18 9.06
CA LEU A 133 -6.17 10.14 9.76
C LEU A 133 -5.81 10.57 11.19
N SER A 134 -6.41 11.65 11.69
CA SER A 134 -6.31 12.01 13.10
C SER A 134 -7.05 10.98 13.95
N PHE A 135 -6.49 10.66 15.12
CA PHE A 135 -7.06 9.66 16.03
C PHE A 135 -6.77 10.00 17.48
N ASP A 136 -7.59 9.43 18.36
CA ASP A 136 -7.41 9.50 19.80
C ASP A 136 -7.25 8.10 20.44
N LYS A 137 -7.18 8.06 21.79
CA LYS A 137 -7.02 6.80 22.51
C LYS A 137 -8.25 5.89 22.44
N ALA A 138 -9.45 6.44 22.23
CA ALA A 138 -10.68 5.66 22.10
C ALA A 138 -10.69 4.92 20.76
N ASP A 139 -10.27 5.57 19.67
CA ASP A 139 -10.13 4.95 18.35
C ASP A 139 -9.22 3.71 18.40
N ILE A 140 -8.05 3.82 19.05
CA ILE A 140 -7.10 2.71 19.20
C ILE A 140 -7.67 1.57 20.07
N LYS A 141 -8.48 1.92 21.08
CA LYS A 141 -9.15 0.92 21.91
C LYS A 141 -10.18 0.13 21.11
N GLU A 142 -10.96 0.80 20.27
CA GLU A 142 -11.98 0.18 19.42
C GLU A 142 -11.36 -0.88 18.50
N ILE A 143 -10.25 -0.57 17.82
CA ILE A 143 -9.53 -1.52 16.96
C ILE A 143 -9.13 -2.79 17.73
N GLY A 144 -8.66 -2.64 18.98
CA GLY A 144 -8.27 -3.75 19.84
C GLY A 144 -9.46 -4.58 20.33
N ILE A 145 -10.59 -3.93 20.64
CA ILE A 145 -11.84 -4.60 21.04
C ILE A 145 -12.38 -5.43 19.88
N ASP A 146 -12.45 -4.84 18.67
CA ASP A 146 -12.88 -5.53 17.46
C ASP A 146 -12.00 -6.74 17.13
N GLY A 147 -10.68 -6.60 17.30
CA GLY A 147 -9.72 -7.66 17.08
C GLY A 147 -9.91 -8.81 18.08
N ALA A 148 -10.07 -8.49 19.36
CA ALA A 148 -10.32 -9.47 20.41
C ALA A 148 -11.64 -10.22 20.18
N ALA A 149 -12.73 -9.51 19.88
CA ALA A 149 -14.03 -10.11 19.57
C ALA A 149 -13.96 -11.00 18.32
N SER A 150 -13.21 -10.60 17.29
CA SER A 150 -12.98 -11.42 16.09
C SER A 150 -12.19 -12.68 16.40
N LEU A 151 -11.21 -12.60 17.30
CA LEU A 151 -10.43 -13.76 17.74
C LEU A 151 -11.30 -14.73 18.54
N GLU A 152 -12.08 -14.24 19.50
CA GLU A 152 -12.98 -15.07 20.33
C GLU A 152 -14.06 -15.78 19.51
N SER A 153 -14.57 -15.11 18.48
CA SER A 153 -15.58 -15.67 17.56
C SER A 153 -15.01 -16.55 16.44
N GLY A 154 -13.67 -16.66 16.31
CA GLY A 154 -13.02 -17.40 15.24
C GLY A 154 -13.11 -16.74 13.86
N TYR A 155 -13.43 -15.44 13.80
CA TYR A 155 -13.54 -14.69 12.55
C TYR A 155 -12.17 -14.20 12.07
N ALA A 156 -11.46 -15.09 11.35
CA ALA A 156 -10.08 -14.85 10.91
C ALA A 156 -9.88 -13.57 10.09
N LYS A 157 -10.86 -13.19 9.26
CA LYS A 157 -10.77 -11.96 8.47
C LYS A 157 -10.78 -10.71 9.37
N GLY A 158 -11.61 -10.68 10.41
CA GLY A 158 -11.64 -9.58 11.38
C GLY A 158 -10.36 -9.48 12.20
N VAL A 159 -9.76 -10.62 12.57
CA VAL A 159 -8.44 -10.63 13.24
C VAL A 159 -7.37 -10.01 12.35
N ILE A 160 -7.28 -10.46 11.08
CA ILE A 160 -6.29 -9.92 10.13
C ILE A 160 -6.53 -8.42 9.88
N GLU A 161 -7.79 -7.98 9.77
CA GLU A 161 -8.12 -6.57 9.61
C GLU A 161 -7.59 -5.72 10.78
N SER A 162 -7.88 -6.10 12.02
CA SER A 162 -7.36 -5.40 13.19
C SER A 162 -5.83 -5.44 13.26
N LEU A 163 -5.21 -6.56 12.89
CA LEU A 163 -3.74 -6.66 12.83
C LEU A 163 -3.14 -5.75 11.76
N SER A 164 -3.76 -5.63 10.59
CA SER A 164 -3.32 -4.70 9.53
C SER A 164 -3.42 -3.24 9.98
N LEU A 165 -4.46 -2.88 10.74
CA LEU A 165 -4.60 -1.55 11.31
C LEU A 165 -3.50 -1.24 12.32
N PHE A 166 -3.21 -2.15 13.25
CA PHE A 166 -2.08 -1.99 14.17
C PHE A 166 -0.74 -1.98 13.44
N ALA A 167 -0.59 -2.78 12.38
CA ALA A 167 0.62 -2.80 11.58
C ALA A 167 0.90 -1.45 10.95
N GLU A 168 -0.13 -0.82 10.36
CA GLU A 168 -0.03 0.51 9.76
C GLU A 168 0.37 1.57 10.80
N LEU A 169 -0.22 1.52 12.00
CA LEU A 169 0.07 2.48 13.08
C LEU A 169 1.46 2.33 13.67
N LEU A 170 1.97 1.10 13.73
CA LEU A 170 3.29 0.78 14.31
C LEU A 170 4.40 0.70 13.25
N GLY A 171 4.08 0.90 11.98
CA GLY A 171 5.02 0.71 10.86
C GLY A 171 5.50 -0.74 10.72
N TYR A 172 4.70 -1.72 11.16
CA TYR A 172 5.00 -3.14 10.96
C TYR A 172 4.70 -3.54 9.53
N VAL A 173 5.47 -4.51 9.04
CA VAL A 173 5.32 -5.06 7.69
C VAL A 173 5.10 -6.56 7.74
N SER A 174 4.56 -7.10 6.65
CA SER A 174 4.47 -8.56 6.47
C SER A 174 5.85 -9.20 6.51
N ALA A 175 5.93 -10.39 7.12
CA ALA A 175 7.17 -11.14 7.25
C ALA A 175 7.86 -11.35 5.90
N PRO A 176 9.13 -10.94 5.77
CA PRO A 176 9.96 -11.28 4.61
C PRO A 176 10.18 -12.79 4.50
N LYS A 177 10.55 -13.27 3.32
CA LYS A 177 10.63 -14.71 2.99
C LYS A 177 11.34 -15.57 4.04
N ALA A 178 12.40 -15.05 4.66
CA ALA A 178 13.17 -15.78 5.69
C ALA A 178 12.40 -16.06 7.00
N PHE A 179 11.30 -15.34 7.24
CA PHE A 179 10.49 -15.43 8.47
C PHE A 179 9.06 -15.92 8.19
N GLN A 180 8.75 -16.30 6.94
CA GLN A 180 7.44 -16.80 6.57
C GLN A 180 7.25 -18.22 7.08
N ILE A 181 6.08 -18.48 7.66
CA ILE A 181 5.66 -19.79 8.13
C ILE A 181 4.30 -20.08 7.49
N SER A 182 4.16 -21.26 6.88
CA SER A 182 2.90 -21.68 6.26
C SER A 182 1.72 -21.50 7.21
N ASP A 183 0.58 -21.10 6.67
CA ASP A 183 -0.69 -20.94 7.39
C ASP A 183 -0.70 -19.86 8.49
N ASN A 184 0.38 -19.08 8.60
CA ASN A 184 0.49 -17.98 9.53
C ASN A 184 0.47 -16.64 8.80
N HIS A 185 -0.32 -15.72 9.32
CA HIS A 185 -0.19 -14.30 9.03
C HIS A 185 0.81 -13.71 10.03
N ILE A 186 1.91 -13.15 9.53
CA ILE A 186 3.03 -12.69 10.35
C ILE A 186 3.36 -11.25 10.00
N ILE A 187 3.35 -10.39 11.02
CA ILE A 187 3.72 -8.97 10.93
C ILE A 187 4.73 -8.61 12.01
N GLY A 188 5.54 -7.58 11.76
CA GLY A 188 6.51 -7.08 12.72
C GLY A 188 7.34 -5.92 12.18
N ALA A 189 8.14 -5.30 13.04
CA ALA A 189 9.04 -4.22 12.63
C ALA A 189 10.30 -4.76 11.94
N VAL A 190 10.74 -4.09 10.86
CA VAL A 190 12.02 -4.36 10.20
C VAL A 190 13.04 -3.33 10.64
N LEU A 191 14.09 -3.77 11.33
CA LEU A 191 15.05 -2.86 11.98
C LEU A 191 16.38 -2.73 11.21
N LYS A 192 16.74 -3.72 10.36
CA LYS A 192 17.94 -3.66 9.52
C LYS A 192 17.76 -4.49 8.25
N LYS A 193 18.30 -4.02 7.11
CA LYS A 193 18.13 -4.63 5.77
C LYS A 193 19.42 -4.98 5.01
N GLU A 194 20.61 -4.66 5.53
CA GLU A 194 21.87 -4.82 4.78
C GLU A 194 22.30 -6.29 4.60
N ASN A 195 22.96 -6.90 5.59
CA ASN A 195 23.43 -8.29 5.52
C ASN A 195 22.75 -9.23 6.52
N ASN A 196 22.26 -8.69 7.65
CA ASN A 196 21.51 -9.43 8.65
C ASN A 196 20.17 -8.74 8.84
N MET A 197 19.12 -9.36 8.32
CA MET A 197 17.78 -8.85 8.52
C MET A 197 17.34 -9.13 9.95
N ILE A 198 16.97 -8.07 10.68
CA ILE A 198 16.42 -8.15 12.03
C ILE A 198 14.94 -7.80 11.97
N PHE A 199 14.11 -8.70 12.48
CA PHE A 199 12.66 -8.60 12.46
C PHE A 199 12.11 -8.79 13.87
N GLY A 200 11.33 -7.83 14.35
CA GLY A 200 10.66 -7.94 15.65
C GLY A 200 10.41 -6.59 16.30
N PRO A 201 9.48 -6.50 17.27
CA PRO A 201 8.66 -7.60 17.79
C PRO A 201 7.72 -8.18 16.72
N VAL A 202 7.38 -9.46 16.85
CA VAL A 202 6.66 -10.24 15.84
C VAL A 202 5.29 -10.65 16.37
N ILE A 203 4.27 -10.49 15.53
CA ILE A 203 2.92 -11.02 15.77
C ILE A 203 2.68 -12.19 14.82
N LEU A 204 2.22 -13.30 15.38
CA LEU A 204 1.93 -14.55 14.70
C LEU A 204 0.44 -14.85 14.84
N TYR A 205 -0.28 -14.89 13.73
CA TYR A 205 -1.65 -15.37 13.71
C TYR A 205 -1.77 -16.63 12.86
N ASN A 206 -2.01 -17.76 13.51
CA ASN A 206 -2.27 -19.03 12.85
C ASN A 206 -3.74 -19.10 12.44
N ARG A 207 -4.00 -19.17 11.13
CA ARG A 207 -5.36 -19.14 10.57
C ARG A 207 -6.13 -20.44 10.79
N ILE A 208 -5.43 -21.57 10.89
CA ILE A 208 -6.04 -22.90 11.04
C ILE A 208 -6.50 -23.11 12.48
N HIS A 209 -5.65 -22.76 13.45
CA HIS A 209 -5.91 -22.97 14.87
C HIS A 209 -6.51 -21.75 15.56
N ASN A 210 -6.74 -20.66 14.83
CA ASN A 210 -7.20 -19.38 15.35
C ASN A 210 -6.41 -18.95 16.60
N ALA A 211 -5.07 -19.03 16.50
CA ALA A 211 -4.17 -18.76 17.61
C ALA A 211 -3.34 -17.52 17.31
N LEU A 212 -3.40 -16.54 18.22
CA LEU A 212 -2.67 -15.28 18.13
C LEU A 212 -1.55 -15.25 19.17
N ARG A 213 -0.33 -14.90 18.77
CA ARG A 213 0.84 -14.87 19.64
C ARG A 213 1.72 -13.66 19.34
N ARG A 214 2.36 -13.10 20.35
CA ARG A 214 3.36 -12.01 20.24
C ARG A 214 4.71 -12.49 20.77
N VAL A 215 5.73 -12.36 19.94
CA VAL A 215 7.13 -12.56 20.33
C VAL A 215 7.79 -11.20 20.40
N GLU A 216 8.13 -10.76 21.61
CA GLU A 216 8.73 -9.43 21.82
C GLU A 216 10.18 -9.33 21.31
N ASN A 217 10.86 -10.48 21.25
CA ASN A 217 12.26 -10.54 20.85
C ASN A 217 12.46 -10.18 19.38
N GLN A 218 13.58 -9.51 19.12
CA GLN A 218 14.08 -9.28 17.76
C GLN A 218 14.83 -10.52 17.25
N ILE A 219 14.48 -10.94 16.05
CA ILE A 219 14.95 -12.19 15.44
C ILE A 219 15.83 -11.83 14.26
N SER A 220 17.07 -12.31 14.28
CA SER A 220 17.97 -12.20 13.15
C SER A 220 17.79 -13.39 12.21
N SER A 221 17.75 -13.11 10.91
CA SER A 221 17.72 -14.15 9.86
C SER A 221 18.94 -15.07 9.85
N ALA A 222 20.07 -14.67 10.45
CA ALA A 222 21.25 -15.51 10.60
C ALA A 222 21.24 -16.38 11.86
N ASP A 223 20.35 -16.10 12.81
CA ASP A 223 20.26 -16.79 14.09
C ASP A 223 19.29 -17.98 13.96
N LYS A 224 19.84 -19.15 13.63
CA LYS A 224 19.05 -20.37 13.42
C LYS A 224 18.26 -20.77 14.65
N GLU A 225 18.78 -20.55 15.85
CA GLU A 225 18.09 -20.89 17.11
C GLU A 225 16.85 -20.01 17.30
N LYS A 226 16.97 -18.70 17.04
CA LYS A 226 15.81 -17.80 17.13
C LYS A 226 14.79 -18.02 16.02
N ILE A 227 15.22 -18.42 14.82
CA ILE A 227 14.30 -18.82 13.75
C ILE A 227 13.57 -20.10 14.14
N GLU A 228 14.27 -21.10 14.68
CA GLU A 228 13.65 -22.33 15.16
C GLU A 228 12.68 -22.05 16.32
N PHE A 229 13.04 -21.15 17.25
CA PHE A 229 12.15 -20.67 18.29
C PHE A 229 10.87 -20.07 17.70
N LEU A 230 10.97 -19.20 16.69
CA LEU A 230 9.80 -18.62 16.01
C LEU A 230 8.89 -19.70 15.41
N HIS A 231 9.47 -20.71 14.75
CA HIS A 231 8.70 -21.85 14.22
C HIS A 231 8.02 -22.66 15.34
N LYS A 232 8.72 -22.91 16.44
CA LYS A 232 8.15 -23.61 17.60
C LYS A 232 7.00 -22.82 18.22
N THR A 233 7.16 -21.51 18.42
CA THR A 233 6.10 -20.63 18.93
C THR A 233 4.91 -20.57 17.97
N ALA A 234 5.13 -20.47 16.66
CA ALA A 234 4.04 -20.51 15.67
C ALA A 234 3.26 -21.83 15.72
N SER A 235 3.94 -22.96 15.96
CA SER A 235 3.31 -24.28 16.14
C SER A 235 2.73 -24.53 17.54
N GLY A 236 2.88 -23.60 18.49
CA GLY A 236 2.41 -23.74 19.87
C GLY A 236 3.25 -24.66 20.75
N LYS A 237 4.47 -25.01 20.32
CA LYS A 237 5.43 -25.83 21.09
C LYS A 237 6.24 -25.04 22.10
N GLU A 238 6.28 -23.72 21.94
CA GLU A 238 6.97 -22.76 22.82
C GLU A 238 6.02 -21.64 23.20
N LYS A 239 6.13 -21.13 24.43
CA LYS A 239 5.31 -20.02 24.92
C LYS A 239 5.76 -18.70 24.31
N ALA A 240 4.79 -17.88 23.92
CA ALA A 240 5.05 -16.51 23.47
C ALA A 240 5.07 -15.51 24.65
N SER A 241 5.49 -14.27 24.39
CA SER A 241 5.46 -13.19 25.39
C SER A 241 4.02 -12.84 25.80
N GLN A 242 3.10 -12.86 24.83
CA GLN A 242 1.65 -12.74 25.04
C GLN A 242 0.91 -13.67 24.06
N GLU A 243 -0.24 -14.17 24.48
CA GLU A 243 -1.08 -15.07 23.67
C GLU A 243 -2.55 -14.65 23.71
N GLY A 244 -3.30 -14.99 22.66
CA GLY A 244 -4.73 -14.71 22.59
C GLY A 244 -5.04 -13.21 22.56
N VAL A 245 -6.11 -12.83 23.28
CA VAL A 245 -6.62 -11.44 23.32
C VAL A 245 -5.63 -10.45 23.94
N GLU A 246 -4.71 -10.92 24.79
CA GLU A 246 -3.69 -10.08 25.42
C GLU A 246 -2.73 -9.45 24.40
N VAL A 247 -2.59 -10.07 23.22
CA VAL A 247 -1.80 -9.51 22.12
C VAL A 247 -2.36 -8.16 21.66
N PHE A 248 -3.68 -8.00 21.59
CA PHE A 248 -4.30 -6.71 21.25
C PHE A 248 -4.10 -5.67 22.36
N ALA A 249 -4.05 -6.08 23.62
CA ALA A 249 -3.68 -5.17 24.70
C ALA A 249 -2.24 -4.68 24.54
N ALA A 250 -1.29 -5.57 24.28
CA ALA A 250 0.10 -5.21 24.05
C ALA A 250 0.32 -4.31 22.83
N LEU A 251 -0.44 -4.52 21.74
CA LEU A 251 -0.39 -3.66 20.55
C LEU A 251 -0.92 -2.25 20.83
N ARG A 252 -2.02 -2.11 21.58
CA ARG A 252 -2.54 -0.80 22.01
C ARG A 252 -1.51 -0.02 22.83
N GLU A 253 -0.90 -0.67 23.81
CA GLU A 253 0.14 -0.02 24.63
C GLU A 253 1.35 0.39 23.78
N SER A 254 1.72 -0.41 22.77
CA SER A 254 2.79 -0.06 21.83
C SER A 254 2.47 1.22 21.04
N VAL A 255 1.21 1.39 20.61
CA VAL A 255 0.76 2.61 19.92
C VAL A 255 0.77 3.81 20.88
N PHE A 256 0.29 3.64 22.13
CA PHE A 256 0.31 4.72 23.11
C PHE A 256 1.73 5.16 23.49
N ALA A 257 2.67 4.21 23.54
CA ALA A 257 4.08 4.50 23.78
C ALA A 257 4.70 5.30 22.61
N SER A 258 4.36 4.97 21.36
CA SER A 258 4.86 5.73 20.20
C SER A 258 4.30 7.15 20.16
N MET A 259 3.03 7.35 20.53
CA MET A 259 2.42 8.69 20.65
C MET A 259 3.07 9.59 21.71
N SER A 260 3.68 8.99 22.74
CA SER A 260 4.31 9.74 23.85
C SER A 260 5.79 10.06 23.57
N SER A 261 6.33 9.55 22.47
CA SER A 261 7.73 9.70 22.07
C SER A 261 7.92 10.72 20.93
N GLU A 262 6.82 11.30 20.44
CA GLU A 262 6.76 12.44 19.50
C GLU A 262 6.53 13.76 20.25
#